data_AF-A0A0F8YU94-F1
#
_entry.id   AF-A0A0F8YU94-F1
#
_cell.length_a   1.000
_cell.length_b   1.000
_cell.length_c   1.000
_cell.angle_alpha   90.00
_cell.angle_beta   90.00
_cell.angle_gamma   90.00
#
_symmetry.space_group_name_H-M   'P 1'
#
loop_
_entity.id
_entity.type
_entity.pdbx_description
1 polymer ?
#
loop_
_entity_poly.entity_id
_entity_poly.type
_entity_poly.pdbx_seq_one_letter_code
_entity_poly.pdbx_strand_id
1 'polypeptide(L)'
;MSTVKELIEPVLTENSVTVLKKRYLQKDEFGNLLETPKELFWRVARATAEAERFYAAEDYAGEIQVHKEDIQARVDKWAETFYKHMAECRFMPNTPTLFNIGAKEKACGSACFVFPLWDSMEEICDCVKWISLV
;
A
#
# COMPACT_ATOMS: atom_id res chain seq x y z
N MET A 1 -13.48 -0.18 15.21
CA MET A 1 -12.88 -0.08 13.87
C MET A 1 -13.66 0.99 13.10
N SER A 2 -13.03 2.11 12.75
CA SER A 2 -13.72 3.18 12.04
C SER A 2 -14.18 2.72 10.66
N THR A 3 -15.43 3.04 10.32
CA THR A 3 -15.92 2.81 8.96
C THR A 3 -15.35 3.88 8.03
N VAL A 4 -15.15 3.58 6.73
CA VAL A 4 -14.60 4.55 5.76
C VAL A 4 -15.37 5.87 5.75
N LYS A 5 -16.67 5.83 6.07
CA LYS A 5 -17.54 7.00 6.17
C LYS A 5 -17.14 7.96 7.29
N GLU A 6 -16.60 7.45 8.39
CA GLU A 6 -16.22 8.24 9.58
C GLU A 6 -14.85 8.94 9.44
N LEU A 7 -14.06 8.54 8.44
CA LEU A 7 -12.74 9.12 8.20
C LEU A 7 -12.84 10.54 7.63
N ILE A 8 -11.83 11.38 7.88
CA ILE A 8 -11.75 12.74 7.32
C ILE A 8 -11.72 12.71 5.79
N GLU A 9 -12.26 13.74 5.14
CA GLU A 9 -12.14 13.87 3.68
C GLU A 9 -10.71 14.26 3.27
N PRO A 10 -10.12 13.62 2.24
CA PRO A 10 -8.81 13.99 1.74
C PRO A 10 -8.74 15.44 1.22
N VAL A 11 -7.69 16.16 1.61
CA VAL A 11 -7.43 17.54 1.16
C VAL A 11 -6.76 17.50 -0.22
N LEU A 12 -7.57 17.45 -1.28
CA LEU A 12 -7.10 17.30 -2.66
C LEU A 12 -7.54 18.45 -3.56
N THR A 13 -6.66 18.88 -4.46
CA THR A 13 -7.01 19.80 -5.53
C THR A 13 -7.79 19.08 -6.63
N GLU A 14 -8.54 19.82 -7.46
CA GLU A 14 -9.25 19.25 -8.62
C GLU A 14 -8.30 18.52 -9.59
N ASN A 15 -7.09 19.06 -9.76
CA ASN A 15 -6.04 18.42 -10.57
C ASN A 15 -5.58 17.10 -9.95
N SER A 16 -5.37 17.06 -8.64
CA SER A 16 -5.02 15.82 -7.92
C SER A 16 -6.11 14.77 -8.09
N VAL A 17 -7.38 15.15 -7.94
CA VAL A 17 -8.53 14.26 -8.15
C VAL A 17 -8.56 13.73 -9.58
N THR A 18 -8.30 14.59 -10.57
CA THR A 18 -8.24 14.20 -11.98
C THR A 18 -7.14 13.18 -12.25
N VAL A 19 -5.94 13.39 -11.70
CA VAL A 19 -4.80 12.46 -11.83
C VAL A 19 -5.12 11.12 -11.15
N LEU A 20 -5.71 11.14 -9.97
CA LEU A 20 -6.12 9.93 -9.25
C LEU A 20 -7.12 9.11 -10.07
N LYS A 21 -8.19 9.72 -10.57
CA LYS A 21 -9.18 9.06 -11.44
C LYS A 21 -8.56 8.46 -12.70
N LYS A 22 -7.58 9.15 -13.28
CA LYS A 22 -6.96 8.69 -14.52
C LYS A 22 -6.01 7.50 -14.29
N ARG A 23 -5.21 7.52 -13.22
CA ARG A 23 -4.04 6.63 -13.07
C ARG A 23 -4.03 5.71 -11.86
N TYR A 24 -4.75 6.02 -10.78
CA TYR A 24 -4.56 5.37 -9.48
C TYR A 24 -5.79 4.63 -8.96
N LEU A 25 -6.98 5.20 -9.16
CA LEU A 25 -8.21 4.56 -8.71
C LEU A 25 -8.42 3.27 -9.50
N GLN A 26 -8.69 2.18 -8.77
CA GLN A 26 -9.05 0.88 -9.33
C GLN A 26 -10.24 1.00 -10.29
N LYS A 27 -10.19 0.23 -11.37
CA LYS A 27 -11.22 0.20 -12.41
C LYS A 27 -11.66 -1.24 -12.67
N ASP A 28 -12.89 -1.40 -13.11
CA ASP A 28 -13.33 -2.69 -13.66
C ASP A 28 -12.83 -2.89 -15.09
N GLU A 29 -13.16 -4.05 -15.65
CA GLU A 29 -12.82 -4.45 -17.02
C GLU A 29 -13.40 -3.51 -18.09
N PHE A 30 -14.42 -2.73 -17.74
CA PHE A 30 -15.07 -1.75 -18.62
C PHE A 30 -14.55 -0.33 -18.40
N GLY A 31 -13.60 -0.13 -17.48
CA GLY A 31 -13.00 1.16 -17.16
C GLY A 31 -13.78 2.01 -16.16
N ASN A 32 -14.84 1.49 -15.54
CA ASN A 32 -15.60 2.21 -14.50
C ASN A 32 -14.79 2.27 -13.21
N LEU A 33 -14.84 3.40 -12.52
CA LEU A 33 -14.15 3.60 -11.24
C LEU A 33 -14.78 2.74 -10.15
N LEU A 34 -13.95 1.96 -9.45
CA LEU A 34 -14.34 1.07 -8.35
C LEU A 34 -14.09 1.67 -6.96
N GLU A 35 -13.33 2.76 -6.89
CA GLU A 35 -13.00 3.42 -5.63
C GLU A 35 -12.89 4.94 -5.82
N THR A 36 -13.10 5.67 -4.72
CA THR A 36 -12.86 7.10 -4.55
C THR A 36 -11.45 7.35 -3.97
N PRO A 37 -10.91 8.59 -4.01
CA PRO A 37 -9.64 8.91 -3.36
C PRO A 37 -9.60 8.53 -1.87
N LYS A 38 -10.72 8.68 -1.17
CA LYS A 38 -10.89 8.29 0.22
C LYS A 38 -10.72 6.79 0.41
N GLU A 39 -11.39 6.00 -0.42
CA GLU A 39 -11.30 4.54 -0.39
C GLU A 39 -9.91 4.02 -0.80
N LEU A 40 -9.28 4.67 -1.79
CA LEU A 40 -7.88 4.40 -2.18
C LEU A 40 -6.93 4.54 -0.98
N PHE A 41 -6.98 5.68 -0.28
CA PHE A 41 -6.09 5.90 0.87
C PHE A 41 -6.40 4.94 2.01
N TRP A 42 -7.67 4.61 2.24
CA TRP A 42 -8.04 3.63 3.24
C TRP A 42 -7.55 2.22 2.91
N ARG A 43 -7.71 1.78 1.65
CA ARG A 43 -7.21 0.50 1.15
C ARG A 43 -5.71 0.35 1.40
N VAL A 44 -4.94 1.35 0.99
CA VAL A 44 -3.48 1.35 1.17
C VAL A 44 -3.12 1.34 2.65
N ALA A 45 -3.72 2.23 3.45
CA ALA A 45 -3.43 2.33 4.88
C ALA A 45 -3.71 1.02 5.64
N ARG A 46 -4.87 0.41 5.39
CA ARG A 46 -5.26 -0.88 5.96
C ARG A 46 -4.31 -2.00 5.57
N ALA A 47 -4.02 -2.13 4.29
CA ALA A 47 -3.15 -3.19 3.80
C ALA A 47 -1.70 -3.04 4.30
N THR A 48 -1.19 -1.82 4.43
CA THR A 48 0.13 -1.56 5.03
C THR A 48 0.14 -1.88 6.53
N ALA A 49 -0.91 -1.51 7.27
CA ALA A 49 -0.99 -1.75 8.71
C ALA A 49 -1.08 -3.24 9.10
N GLU A 50 -1.46 -4.13 8.18
CA GLU A 50 -1.43 -5.58 8.42
C GLU A 50 -0.02 -6.11 8.77
N ALA A 51 1.04 -5.38 8.41
CA ALA A 51 2.41 -5.70 8.81
C ALA A 51 2.60 -5.76 10.35
N GLU A 52 1.79 -5.02 11.11
CA GLU A 52 1.83 -5.01 12.59
C GLU A 52 1.54 -6.38 13.21
N ARG A 53 0.85 -7.27 12.48
CA ARG A 53 0.62 -8.64 12.96
C ARG A 53 1.91 -9.44 13.08
N PHE A 54 2.90 -9.17 12.22
CA PHE A 54 4.20 -9.84 12.27
C PHE A 54 5.03 -9.33 13.45
N TYR A 55 5.04 -8.00 13.68
CA TYR A 55 5.78 -7.41 14.80
C TYR A 55 5.18 -7.73 16.17
N ALA A 56 3.85 -7.87 16.27
CA ALA A 56 3.23 -8.35 17.49
C ALA A 56 3.67 -9.77 17.89
N ALA A 57 4.19 -10.57 16.95
CA ALA A 57 4.78 -11.87 17.22
C ALA A 57 6.27 -11.80 17.60
N GLU A 58 7.01 -10.77 17.16
CA GLU A 58 8.46 -10.59 17.40
C GLU A 58 8.79 -9.77 18.66
N ASP A 59 7.97 -8.78 19.02
CA ASP A 59 8.14 -7.97 20.26
C ASP A 59 8.05 -8.83 21.54
N TYR A 60 7.65 -10.10 21.42
CA TYR A 60 7.39 -11.00 22.54
C TYR A 60 8.25 -12.25 22.50
N ALA A 61 9.51 -12.09 22.88
CA ALA A 61 10.43 -13.18 23.22
C ALA A 61 10.08 -13.87 24.57
N GLY A 62 8.80 -14.23 24.79
CA GLY A 62 8.45 -15.36 25.67
C GLY A 62 7.71 -15.12 26.99
N GLU A 63 7.30 -13.90 27.38
CA GLU A 63 6.75 -13.70 28.75
C GLU A 63 5.29 -13.21 28.88
N ILE A 64 4.65 -12.70 27.81
CA ILE A 64 3.25 -12.22 27.91
C ILE A 64 2.40 -12.80 26.78
N GLN A 65 1.25 -13.39 27.14
CA GLN A 65 0.23 -13.77 26.17
C GLN A 65 -0.37 -12.51 25.54
N VAL A 66 -0.08 -12.28 24.25
CA VAL A 66 -0.74 -11.24 23.48
C VAL A 66 -2.09 -11.76 23.01
N HIS A 67 -3.17 -11.07 23.37
CA HIS A 67 -4.50 -11.40 22.89
C HIS A 67 -4.67 -10.93 21.44
N LYS A 68 -5.46 -11.66 20.64
CA LYS A 68 -5.70 -11.31 19.22
C LYS A 68 -6.33 -9.93 19.08
N GLU A 69 -7.10 -9.54 20.08
CA GLU A 69 -7.77 -8.26 20.22
C GLU A 69 -6.75 -7.11 20.31
N ASP A 70 -5.63 -7.30 21.02
CA ASP A 70 -4.57 -6.29 21.15
C ASP A 70 -3.84 -6.09 19.81
N ILE A 71 -3.61 -7.17 19.07
CA ILE A 71 -3.02 -7.13 17.72
C ILE A 71 -3.96 -6.38 16.76
N GLN A 72 -5.26 -6.68 16.81
CA GLN A 72 -6.23 -6.01 15.95
C GLN A 72 -6.32 -4.52 16.28
N ALA A 73 -6.30 -4.15 17.56
CA ALA A 73 -6.28 -2.75 17.97
C ALA A 73 -5.03 -2.00 17.48
N ARG A 74 -3.85 -2.66 17.47
CA ARG A 74 -2.62 -2.11 16.87
C ARG A 74 -2.78 -1.86 15.37
N VAL A 75 -3.26 -2.86 14.63
CA VAL A 75 -3.49 -2.74 13.18
C VAL A 75 -4.45 -1.60 12.87
N ASP A 76 -5.56 -1.50 13.60
CA ASP A 76 -6.56 -0.45 13.40
C ASP A 76 -6.00 0.95 13.68
N LYS A 77 -5.27 1.11 14.79
CA LYS A 77 -4.60 2.35 15.17
C LYS A 77 -3.63 2.83 14.07
N TRP A 78 -2.83 1.92 13.54
CA TRP A 78 -1.86 2.27 12.49
C TRP A 78 -2.53 2.55 11.15
N ALA A 79 -3.58 1.81 10.79
CA ALA A 79 -4.37 2.09 9.59
C ALA A 79 -4.97 3.51 9.64
N GLU A 80 -5.57 3.90 10.75
CA GLU A 80 -6.11 5.25 10.93
C GLU A 80 -5.01 6.33 10.86
N THR A 81 -3.84 6.04 11.45
CA THR A 81 -2.68 6.95 11.43
C THR A 81 -2.14 7.15 10.00
N PHE A 82 -1.91 6.07 9.26
CA PHE A 82 -1.43 6.14 7.88
C PHE A 82 -2.44 6.83 6.96
N TYR A 83 -3.73 6.51 7.12
CA TYR A 83 -4.80 7.16 6.40
C TYR A 83 -4.77 8.68 6.61
N LYS A 84 -4.70 9.12 7.87
CA LYS A 84 -4.68 10.54 8.21
C LYS A 84 -3.51 11.27 7.54
N HIS A 85 -2.32 10.67 7.56
CA HIS A 85 -1.15 11.28 6.93
C HIS A 85 -1.29 11.42 5.40
N MET A 86 -1.90 10.45 4.72
CA MET A 86 -2.20 10.56 3.29
C MET A 86 -3.32 11.56 2.99
N ALA A 87 -4.40 11.53 3.76
CA ALA A 87 -5.56 12.41 3.60
C ALA A 87 -5.20 13.89 3.84
N GLU A 88 -4.30 14.18 4.78
CA GLU A 88 -3.76 15.53 5.03
C GLU A 88 -2.59 15.89 4.10
N CYS A 89 -2.22 15.00 3.15
CA CYS A 89 -1.06 15.16 2.26
C CYS A 89 0.27 15.43 2.99
N ARG A 90 0.41 14.94 4.23
CA ARG A 90 1.66 15.05 5.01
C ARG A 90 2.68 14.00 4.61
N PHE A 91 2.21 12.86 4.13
CA PHE A 91 3.04 11.80 3.59
C PHE A 91 2.29 11.08 2.48
N MET A 92 2.97 10.79 1.38
CA MET A 92 2.44 9.99 0.28
C MET A 92 3.45 8.90 -0.06
N PRO A 93 3.04 7.63 -0.13
CA PRO A 93 3.91 6.59 -0.60
C PRO A 93 4.10 6.69 -2.13
N ASN A 94 5.04 5.91 -2.66
CA ASN A 94 5.33 5.90 -4.09
C ASN A 94 4.13 5.37 -4.93
N THR A 95 4.23 5.56 -6.25
CA THR A 95 3.17 5.16 -7.19
C THR A 95 2.79 3.66 -7.12
N PRO A 96 3.74 2.70 -7.13
CA PRO A 96 3.40 1.28 -7.00
C PRO A 96 2.66 0.95 -5.71
N THR A 97 2.99 1.61 -4.60
CA THR A 97 2.26 1.42 -3.34
C THR A 97 0.80 1.83 -3.45
N LEU A 98 0.52 3.01 -4.02
CA LEU A 98 -0.86 3.48 -4.21
C LEU A 98 -1.67 2.56 -5.14
N PHE A 99 -1.03 2.08 -6.21
CA PHE A 99 -1.68 1.28 -7.22
C PHE A 99 -1.92 -0.17 -6.75
N ASN A 100 -0.90 -0.81 -6.16
CA ASN A 100 -0.89 -2.27 -5.93
C ASN A 100 -1.29 -2.70 -4.52
N ILE A 101 -0.98 -1.91 -3.48
CA ILE A 101 -1.10 -2.40 -2.10
C ILE A 101 -2.56 -2.44 -1.66
N GLY A 102 -3.03 -3.63 -1.28
CA GLY A 102 -4.42 -3.89 -0.94
C GLY A 102 -5.36 -4.04 -2.15
N ALA A 103 -4.84 -4.02 -3.38
CA ALA A 103 -5.61 -4.35 -4.58
C ALA A 103 -5.89 -5.86 -4.67
N LYS A 104 -6.85 -6.25 -5.52
CA LYS A 104 -7.23 -7.67 -5.72
C LYS A 104 -6.05 -8.50 -6.23
N GLU A 105 -5.32 -7.94 -7.19
CA GLU A 105 -4.08 -8.53 -7.71
C GLU A 105 -2.91 -8.01 -6.87
N LYS A 106 -2.30 -8.92 -6.11
CA LYS A 106 -1.15 -8.57 -5.28
C LYS A 106 0.07 -8.35 -6.17
N ALA A 107 0.59 -7.13 -6.17
CA ALA A 107 1.81 -6.76 -6.89
C ALA A 107 2.76 -5.95 -5.98
N CYS A 108 3.99 -5.74 -6.46
CA CYS A 108 5.05 -5.10 -5.69
C CYS A 108 4.72 -3.63 -5.36
N GLY A 109 4.98 -3.21 -4.12
CA GLY A 109 4.88 -1.80 -3.70
C GLY A 109 6.15 -0.97 -3.92
N SER A 110 7.24 -1.59 -4.37
CA SER A 110 8.54 -0.92 -4.58
C SER A 110 8.64 -0.34 -5.98
N ALA A 111 9.32 0.82 -6.10
CA ALA A 111 9.52 1.52 -7.37
C ALA A 111 10.96 1.45 -7.89
N CYS A 112 11.91 1.01 -7.05
CA CYS A 112 13.33 1.04 -7.36
C CYS A 112 13.91 -0.35 -7.20
N PHE A 113 14.60 -0.81 -8.24
CA PHE A 113 15.24 -2.12 -8.29
C PHE A 113 16.65 -1.95 -8.83
N VAL A 114 17.58 -2.74 -8.31
CA VAL A 114 18.96 -2.80 -8.76
C VAL A 114 19.28 -4.27 -8.98
N PHE A 115 19.79 -4.60 -10.15
CA PHE A 115 20.19 -5.95 -10.51
C PHE A 115 21.70 -6.02 -10.65
N PRO A 116 22.36 -7.08 -10.15
CA PRO A 116 23.75 -7.31 -10.46
C PRO A 116 23.90 -7.60 -11.96
N LEU A 117 25.03 -7.20 -12.54
CA LEU A 117 25.37 -7.49 -13.92
C LEU A 117 26.81 -7.96 -13.97
N TRP A 118 27.00 -9.21 -14.39
CA TRP A 118 28.31 -9.84 -14.50
C TRP A 118 28.72 -9.98 -15.96
N ASP A 119 30.02 -10.13 -16.21
CA ASP A 119 30.60 -10.18 -17.55
C ASP A 119 30.48 -11.59 -18.15
N SER A 120 29.24 -12.04 -18.37
CA SER A 120 28.94 -13.27 -19.10
C SER A 120 27.65 -13.08 -19.91
N MET A 121 27.56 -13.74 -21.06
CA MET A 121 26.37 -13.64 -21.92
C MET A 121 25.10 -14.14 -21.21
N GLU A 122 25.23 -15.18 -20.38
CA GLU A 122 24.14 -15.73 -19.60
C GLU A 122 23.60 -14.71 -18.58
N GLU A 123 24.49 -14.12 -17.80
CA GLU A 123 24.17 -13.10 -16.79
C GLU A 123 23.57 -11.83 -17.42
N ILE A 124 24.07 -11.42 -18.59
CA ILE A 124 23.51 -10.31 -19.35
C ILE A 124 22.06 -10.61 -19.78
N CYS A 125 21.81 -11.79 -20.37
CA CYS A 125 20.47 -12.20 -20.78
C CYS A 125 19.50 -12.32 -19.60
N ASP A 126 19.96 -12.86 -18.47
CA ASP A 126 19.16 -12.96 -17.26
C ASP A 126 18.84 -11.60 -16.65
N CYS A 127 19.78 -10.66 -16.64
CA CYS A 127 19.53 -9.29 -16.20
C CYS A 127 18.45 -8.61 -17.07
N VAL A 128 18.51 -8.77 -18.39
CA VAL A 128 17.46 -8.26 -19.31
C VAL A 128 16.10 -8.89 -19.00
N LYS A 129 16.06 -10.20 -18.72
CA LYS A 129 14.83 -10.89 -18.31
C LYS A 129 14.27 -10.30 -17.02
N TRP A 130 15.09 -10.05 -16.00
CA TRP A 130 14.63 -9.41 -14.77
C TRP A 130 14.07 -8.00 -14.99
N ILE A 131 14.74 -7.19 -15.82
CA ILE A 131 14.26 -5.86 -16.20
C ILE A 131 12.91 -5.94 -16.92
N SER A 132 12.64 -7.00 -17.69
CA SER A 132 11.36 -7.17 -18.38
C SER A 132 10.20 -7.60 -17.48
N LEU A 133 10.50 -8.20 -16.32
CA LEU A 133 9.50 -8.70 -15.36
C LEU A 133 9.06 -7.64 -14.34
N VAL A 134 9.88 -6.60 -14.14
CA VAL A 134 9.67 -5.52 -13.17
C VAL A 134 9.09 -4.30 -13.87
#